data_AF-A0A9W3P794-F1
#
_entry.id   AF-A0A9W3P794-F1
#
_cell.length_a   1.000
_cell.length_b   1.000
_cell.length_c   1.000
_cell.angle_alpha   90.00
_cell.angle_beta   90.00
_cell.angle_gamma   90.00
#
_symmetry.space_group_name_H-M   'P 1'
#
loop_
_entity.id
_entity.type
_entity.pdbx_description
1 polymer ?
#
loop_
_entity_poly.entity_id
_entity_poly.type
_entity_poly.pdbx_seq_one_letter_code
_entity_poly.pdbx_strand_id
1 'polypeptide(L)'
;MEFKIQSNVIEIQSASPIQVVDWGVNVVQAPEMWSITKGEGIKVAVLDTGIDATHPDLASNYKKGMNFTTSNFTDIMDRQGHGTHCAGIIAGCDNSIGIVGVAPKAELYIAKVLVDDGSGSVEAIVKGIDWAISEQVDIISMSLGSSADPGPVLHNAIKRAHEAGIIIVAATGNENTHVGWPASYDEVIAVGAINQNLDRANFSNFGSETDIAAPGVDIYSTYPVGRYAKLSGTSMATPMVAGVIALILARYRDIGKKLTPDQIMQLIREHSVDLGQKGTDDMFGNGLVSIHELMKTS
;
A
#
# COMPACT_ATOMS: atom_id res chain seq x y z
N MET A 1 21.52 -9.95 -0.33
CA MET A 1 20.38 -9.44 -1.11
C MET A 1 19.66 -8.47 -0.22
N GLU A 2 19.47 -7.24 -0.69
CA GLU A 2 19.00 -6.14 0.14
C GLU A 2 17.70 -5.60 -0.48
N PHE A 3 16.63 -5.59 0.29
CA PHE A 3 15.38 -4.93 -0.09
C PHE A 3 15.57 -3.42 0.09
N LYS A 4 14.91 -2.63 -0.75
CA LYS A 4 14.91 -1.17 -0.67
C LYS A 4 13.49 -0.63 -0.83
N ILE A 5 13.25 0.56 -0.30
CA ILE A 5 12.09 1.38 -0.66
C ILE A 5 12.04 1.61 -2.18
N GLN A 6 10.83 1.76 -2.73
CA GLN A 6 10.59 1.96 -4.16
C GLN A 6 10.00 3.35 -4.41
N SER A 7 10.73 4.42 -4.05
CA SER A 7 10.34 5.81 -4.32
C SER A 7 11.48 6.82 -4.21
N ASN A 8 11.19 8.06 -4.63
CA ASN A 8 12.03 9.24 -4.42
C ASN A 8 11.20 10.38 -3.80
N VAL A 9 11.82 11.15 -2.89
CA VAL A 9 11.24 12.37 -2.31
C VAL A 9 11.39 13.53 -3.29
N ILE A 10 10.28 14.20 -3.61
CA ILE A 10 10.26 15.35 -4.52
C ILE A 10 10.30 16.65 -3.72
N GLU A 11 9.43 16.77 -2.71
CA GLU A 11 9.26 17.99 -1.94
C GLU A 11 8.74 17.69 -0.53
N ILE A 12 9.33 18.31 0.48
CA ILE A 12 8.82 18.27 1.87
C ILE A 12 8.18 19.62 2.18
N GLN A 13 6.99 19.58 2.75
CA GLN A 13 6.15 20.75 3.01
C GLN A 13 5.62 20.72 4.46
N SER A 14 5.23 21.89 4.97
CA SER A 14 4.42 21.99 6.19
C SER A 14 2.99 21.53 5.93
N ALA A 15 2.22 21.31 6.99
CA ALA A 15 0.79 21.02 6.87
C ALA A 15 0.06 22.08 6.06
N SER A 16 -0.79 21.64 5.13
CA SER A 16 -1.82 22.51 4.56
C SER A 16 -2.77 22.96 5.68
N PRO A 17 -3.16 24.25 5.73
CA PRO A 17 -4.10 24.76 6.72
C PRO A 17 -5.53 24.22 6.53
N ILE A 18 -5.81 23.60 5.38
CA ILE A 18 -7.05 22.90 5.06
C ILE A 18 -6.71 21.48 4.62
N GLN A 19 -7.59 20.53 4.92
CA GLN A 19 -7.44 19.15 4.44
C GLN A 19 -7.49 19.08 2.91
N VAL A 20 -6.59 18.29 2.35
CA VAL A 20 -6.45 18.08 0.90
C VAL A 20 -6.81 16.63 0.57
N VAL A 21 -7.68 16.45 -0.44
CA VAL A 21 -7.85 15.16 -1.11
C VAL A 21 -6.84 15.10 -2.25
N ASP A 22 -5.82 14.24 -2.13
CA ASP A 22 -4.80 14.07 -3.17
C ASP A 22 -5.44 13.63 -4.50
N TRP A 23 -4.81 13.97 -5.64
CA TRP A 23 -5.32 13.62 -6.96
C TRP A 23 -5.49 12.11 -7.11
N GLY A 24 -4.57 11.32 -6.53
CA GLY A 24 -4.62 9.88 -6.61
C GLY A 24 -5.82 9.30 -5.86
N VAL A 25 -6.16 9.88 -4.70
CA VAL A 25 -7.35 9.52 -3.91
C VAL A 25 -8.63 9.78 -4.71
N ASN A 26 -8.69 10.88 -5.47
CA ASN A 26 -9.80 11.17 -6.38
C ASN A 26 -9.86 10.20 -7.56
N VAL A 27 -8.71 9.87 -8.18
CA VAL A 27 -8.64 9.01 -9.37
C VAL A 27 -9.09 7.57 -9.07
N VAL A 28 -8.80 7.05 -7.87
CA VAL A 28 -9.32 5.75 -7.44
C VAL A 28 -10.76 5.80 -6.92
N GLN A 29 -11.39 6.99 -6.95
CA GLN A 29 -12.79 7.25 -6.58
C GLN A 29 -13.11 6.97 -5.09
N ALA A 30 -12.14 7.11 -4.20
CA ALA A 30 -12.35 6.92 -2.76
C ALA A 30 -13.44 7.82 -2.14
N PRO A 31 -13.51 9.13 -2.47
CA PRO A 31 -14.50 10.02 -1.88
C PRO A 31 -15.95 9.58 -2.06
N GLU A 32 -16.26 8.87 -3.16
CA GLU A 32 -17.60 8.38 -3.44
C GLU A 32 -18.05 7.31 -2.42
N MET A 33 -17.11 6.50 -1.90
CA MET A 33 -17.39 5.45 -0.93
C MET A 33 -17.51 5.93 0.51
N TRP A 34 -16.93 7.07 0.85
CA TRP A 34 -16.90 7.58 2.22
C TRP A 34 -18.28 7.90 2.81
N SER A 35 -19.31 8.00 1.97
CA SER A 35 -20.71 8.10 2.40
C SER A 35 -21.31 6.75 2.87
N ILE A 36 -20.68 5.65 2.47
CA ILE A 36 -21.09 4.27 2.78
C ILE A 36 -20.16 3.68 3.85
N THR A 37 -18.85 3.72 3.63
CA THR A 37 -17.82 3.26 4.57
C THR A 37 -16.53 4.04 4.39
N LYS A 38 -15.74 4.18 5.46
CA LYS A 38 -14.41 4.78 5.46
C LYS A 38 -13.31 3.77 5.81
N GLY A 39 -13.62 2.47 5.76
CA GLY A 39 -12.68 1.39 6.06
C GLY A 39 -12.73 0.91 7.51
N GLU A 40 -13.82 1.20 8.24
CA GLU A 40 -13.96 0.86 9.65
C GLU A 40 -13.71 -0.63 9.92
N GLY A 41 -12.89 -0.91 10.95
CA GLY A 41 -12.63 -2.27 11.42
C GLY A 41 -11.75 -3.12 10.50
N ILE A 42 -11.19 -2.55 9.42
CA ILE A 42 -10.20 -3.22 8.58
C ILE A 42 -8.80 -2.93 9.10
N LYS A 43 -8.02 -4.00 9.31
CA LYS A 43 -6.64 -3.91 9.79
C LYS A 43 -5.66 -3.99 8.64
N VAL A 44 -4.80 -2.99 8.50
CA VAL A 44 -3.78 -2.93 7.45
C VAL A 44 -2.39 -2.91 8.08
N ALA A 45 -1.62 -3.97 7.84
CA ALA A 45 -0.21 -4.03 8.16
C ALA A 45 0.62 -3.29 7.10
N VAL A 46 1.36 -2.26 7.51
CA VAL A 46 2.33 -1.55 6.68
C VAL A 46 3.72 -2.06 7.06
N LEU A 47 4.34 -2.83 6.16
CA LEU A 47 5.69 -3.39 6.32
C LEU A 47 6.68 -2.43 5.65
N ASP A 48 7.30 -1.54 6.42
CA ASP A 48 8.06 -0.40 5.88
C ASP A 48 9.14 0.13 6.86
N THR A 49 9.49 1.42 6.79
CA THR A 49 10.52 2.10 7.61
C THR A 49 10.04 2.53 8.99
N GLY A 50 8.79 2.24 9.35
CA GLY A 50 8.16 2.63 10.62
C GLY A 50 7.03 3.64 10.42
N ILE A 51 6.65 4.33 11.49
CA ILE A 51 5.66 5.43 11.44
C ILE A 51 6.05 6.56 12.40
N ASP A 52 5.68 7.81 12.08
CA ASP A 52 5.44 8.83 13.09
C ASP A 52 4.06 8.60 13.75
N ALA A 53 4.04 7.78 14.80
CA ALA A 53 2.79 7.42 15.50
C ALA A 53 2.11 8.60 16.20
N THR A 54 2.82 9.73 16.35
CA THR A 54 2.29 10.97 16.94
C THR A 54 1.84 11.98 15.89
N HIS A 55 1.97 11.66 14.60
CA HIS A 55 1.54 12.52 13.52
C HIS A 55 0.04 12.83 13.69
N PRO A 56 -0.37 14.11 13.71
CA PRO A 56 -1.75 14.50 14.04
C PRO A 56 -2.78 13.92 13.07
N ASP A 57 -2.33 13.58 11.85
CA ASP A 57 -3.15 12.99 10.79
C ASP A 57 -3.11 11.46 10.73
N LEU A 58 -2.40 10.78 11.63
CA LEU A 58 -2.31 9.31 11.70
C LEU A 58 -2.62 8.75 13.09
N ALA A 59 -2.41 9.53 14.15
CA ALA A 59 -2.40 9.05 15.52
C ALA A 59 -3.68 8.32 15.95
N SER A 60 -4.86 8.70 15.44
CA SER A 60 -6.12 8.00 15.77
C SER A 60 -6.26 6.64 15.07
N ASN A 61 -5.64 6.48 13.91
CA ASN A 61 -5.72 5.28 13.10
C ASN A 61 -4.59 4.29 13.41
N TYR A 62 -3.45 4.75 13.95
CA TYR A 62 -2.39 3.89 14.48
C TYR A 62 -2.89 3.05 15.68
N LYS A 63 -2.73 1.72 15.61
CA LYS A 63 -3.14 0.79 16.67
C LYS A 63 -1.97 0.09 17.34
N LYS A 64 -1.03 -0.43 16.56
CA LYS A 64 0.07 -1.24 17.08
C LYS A 64 1.24 -1.23 16.12
N GLY A 65 2.45 -1.36 16.64
CA GLY A 65 3.62 -1.57 15.80
C GLY A 65 4.73 -2.33 16.50
N MET A 66 5.61 -2.91 15.70
CA MET A 66 6.79 -3.63 16.15
C MET A 66 7.95 -3.43 15.15
N ASN A 67 9.17 -3.33 15.67
CA ASN A 67 10.39 -3.19 14.88
C ASN A 67 11.14 -4.51 14.78
N PHE A 68 11.38 -4.98 13.56
CA PHE A 68 12.08 -6.23 13.25
C PHE A 68 13.50 -6.03 12.71
N THR A 69 13.95 -4.77 12.65
CA THR A 69 15.27 -4.40 12.12
C THR A 69 16.37 -4.39 13.19
N THR A 70 15.99 -4.33 14.46
CA THR A 70 16.92 -4.29 15.60
C THR A 70 16.41 -5.18 16.74
N SER A 71 17.18 -5.30 17.81
CA SER A 71 16.72 -5.95 19.04
C SER A 71 15.75 -5.09 19.87
N ASN A 72 15.59 -3.81 19.54
CA ASN A 72 14.64 -2.92 20.19
C ASN A 72 13.29 -2.94 19.46
N PHE A 73 12.46 -3.95 19.78
CA PHE A 73 11.18 -4.19 19.12
C PHE A 73 10.15 -3.06 19.27
N THR A 74 10.32 -2.14 20.22
CA THR A 74 9.37 -1.04 20.44
C THR A 74 9.74 0.25 19.69
N ASP A 75 10.95 0.34 19.13
CA ASP A 75 11.37 1.52 18.35
C ASP A 75 10.83 1.47 16.93
N ILE A 76 9.57 1.87 16.78
CA ILE A 76 8.85 1.95 15.51
C ILE A 76 8.98 3.33 14.83
N MET A 77 9.79 4.23 15.39
CA MET A 77 9.94 5.59 14.88
C MET A 77 10.44 5.56 13.44
N ASP A 78 9.74 6.28 12.57
CA ASP A 78 10.16 6.46 11.19
C ASP A 78 11.19 7.59 11.08
N ARG A 79 12.45 7.21 10.89
CA ARG A 79 13.55 8.16 10.66
C ARG A 79 13.84 8.39 9.18
N GLN A 80 13.20 7.63 8.31
CA GLN A 80 13.37 7.74 6.86
C GLN A 80 12.23 8.56 6.25
N GLY A 81 10.99 8.28 6.65
CA GLY A 81 9.75 8.97 6.29
C GLY A 81 8.84 8.27 5.30
N HIS A 82 9.32 7.24 4.63
CA HIS A 82 8.60 6.47 3.63
C HIS A 82 7.40 5.71 4.21
N GLY A 83 7.58 5.03 5.34
CA GLY A 83 6.50 4.29 6.00
C GLY A 83 5.40 5.22 6.51
N THR A 84 5.75 6.38 7.05
CA THR A 84 4.80 7.43 7.45
C THR A 84 4.00 7.92 6.25
N HIS A 85 4.64 8.09 5.10
CA HIS A 85 3.98 8.53 3.86
C HIS A 85 3.01 7.48 3.32
N CYS A 86 3.43 6.22 3.27
CA CYS A 86 2.59 5.10 2.85
C CYS A 86 1.38 4.91 3.78
N ALA A 87 1.59 5.05 5.10
CA ALA A 87 0.51 4.96 6.09
C ALA A 87 -0.56 6.07 5.90
N GLY A 88 -0.14 7.29 5.53
CA GLY A 88 -1.06 8.38 5.22
C GLY A 88 -1.88 8.17 3.96
N ILE A 89 -1.29 7.57 2.93
CA ILE A 89 -2.03 7.24 1.70
C ILE A 89 -3.17 6.26 2.02
N ILE A 90 -2.91 5.27 2.88
CA ILE A 90 -3.92 4.29 3.30
C ILE A 90 -4.98 4.96 4.18
N ALA A 91 -4.56 5.57 5.30
CA ALA A 91 -5.45 5.93 6.40
C ALA A 91 -5.10 7.26 7.06
N GLY A 92 -4.65 8.25 6.30
CA GLY A 92 -4.67 9.64 6.74
C GLY A 92 -6.08 10.04 7.18
N CYS A 93 -6.21 10.69 8.32
CA CYS A 93 -7.48 10.92 8.98
C CYS A 93 -8.36 11.92 8.20
N ASP A 94 -9.68 11.82 8.33
CA ASP A 94 -10.60 12.85 7.86
C ASP A 94 -10.88 13.82 9.03
N ASN A 95 -10.06 14.88 9.16
CA ASN A 95 -9.97 15.71 10.37
C ASN A 95 -9.73 17.21 10.10
N SER A 96 -9.99 17.68 8.88
CA SER A 96 -9.85 19.09 8.46
C SER A 96 -8.43 19.67 8.38
N ILE A 97 -7.38 18.88 8.65
CA ILE A 97 -5.98 19.27 8.42
C ILE A 97 -5.33 18.35 7.39
N GLY A 98 -4.15 18.74 6.89
CA GLY A 98 -3.28 17.78 6.20
C GLY A 98 -3.90 17.15 4.96
N ILE A 99 -3.95 15.82 4.93
CA ILE A 99 -4.49 15.02 3.84
C ILE A 99 -5.61 14.12 4.36
N VAL A 100 -6.33 13.45 3.46
CA VAL A 100 -7.21 12.34 3.81
C VAL A 100 -6.78 11.11 3.01
N GLY A 101 -6.60 9.98 3.69
CA GLY A 101 -6.23 8.72 3.06
C GLY A 101 -7.40 8.08 2.31
N VAL A 102 -7.12 7.04 1.54
CA VAL A 102 -8.13 6.29 0.77
C VAL A 102 -9.18 5.65 1.71
N ALA A 103 -8.75 5.02 2.80
CA ALA A 103 -9.58 4.41 3.83
C ALA A 103 -9.33 5.10 5.19
N PRO A 104 -9.89 6.30 5.42
CA PRO A 104 -9.47 7.19 6.51
C PRO A 104 -9.92 6.73 7.92
N LYS A 105 -10.53 5.55 8.04
CA LYS A 105 -10.82 4.89 9.32
C LYS A 105 -10.32 3.43 9.40
N ALA A 106 -9.49 3.01 8.45
CA ALA A 106 -8.77 1.75 8.59
C ALA A 106 -7.77 1.80 9.74
N GLU A 107 -7.51 0.66 10.35
CA GLU A 107 -6.61 0.49 11.48
C GLU A 107 -5.19 0.17 11.01
N LEU A 108 -4.24 1.02 11.35
CA LEU A 108 -2.84 0.88 10.95
C LEU A 108 -2.05 0.03 11.95
N TYR A 109 -1.48 -1.06 11.43
CA TYR A 109 -0.53 -1.94 12.11
C TYR A 109 0.84 -1.77 11.46
N ILE A 110 1.87 -1.42 12.23
CA ILE A 110 3.16 -1.01 11.65
C ILE A 110 4.25 -2.02 11.95
N ALA A 111 4.74 -2.69 10.92
CA ALA A 111 5.92 -3.54 11.02
C ALA A 111 7.11 -2.77 10.42
N LYS A 112 7.99 -2.25 11.28
CA LYS A 112 9.25 -1.67 10.79
C LYS A 112 10.18 -2.81 10.39
N VAL A 113 10.29 -3.04 9.09
CA VAL A 113 11.14 -4.09 8.47
C VAL A 113 12.28 -3.49 7.66
N LEU A 114 12.26 -2.18 7.43
CA LEU A 114 13.32 -1.41 6.80
C LEU A 114 14.04 -0.52 7.83
N VAL A 115 15.37 -0.54 7.80
CA VAL A 115 16.23 0.34 8.59
C VAL A 115 16.16 1.79 8.07
N ASP A 116 16.82 2.70 8.77
CA ASP A 116 16.65 4.15 8.57
C ASP A 116 17.22 4.68 7.24
N ASP A 117 18.02 3.89 6.51
CA ASP A 117 18.44 4.20 5.13
C ASP A 117 17.45 3.67 4.07
N GLY A 118 16.35 3.03 4.49
CA GLY A 118 15.34 2.44 3.62
C GLY A 118 15.66 1.01 3.16
N SER A 119 16.71 0.39 3.69
CA SER A 119 17.08 -0.99 3.33
C SER A 119 16.52 -2.05 4.28
N GLY A 120 16.38 -3.29 3.81
CA GLY A 120 15.78 -4.37 4.59
C GLY A 120 16.38 -5.74 4.30
N SER A 121 16.31 -6.62 5.31
CA SER A 121 16.70 -8.03 5.19
C SER A 121 15.46 -8.91 5.00
N VAL A 122 15.63 -10.03 4.29
CA VAL A 122 14.59 -11.08 4.17
C VAL A 122 14.10 -11.52 5.55
N GLU A 123 15.01 -11.66 6.51
CA GLU A 123 14.68 -12.08 7.87
C GLU A 123 13.72 -11.10 8.56
N ALA A 124 13.99 -9.79 8.47
CA ALA A 124 13.13 -8.77 9.07
C ALA A 124 11.75 -8.76 8.40
N ILE A 125 11.69 -8.88 7.07
CA ILE A 125 10.44 -8.92 6.31
C ILE A 125 9.62 -10.15 6.70
N VAL A 126 10.22 -11.34 6.75
CA VAL A 126 9.54 -12.59 7.15
C VAL A 126 9.00 -12.48 8.57
N LYS A 127 9.77 -11.96 9.52
CA LYS A 127 9.28 -11.71 10.90
C LYS A 127 8.12 -10.71 10.93
N GLY A 128 8.17 -9.67 10.10
CA GLY A 128 7.06 -8.72 9.94
C GLY A 128 5.79 -9.37 9.40
N ILE A 129 5.91 -10.26 8.41
CA ILE A 129 4.79 -11.04 7.87
C ILE A 129 4.21 -11.96 8.94
N ASP A 130 5.04 -12.73 9.64
CA ASP A 130 4.59 -13.64 10.71
C ASP A 130 3.91 -12.87 11.86
N TRP A 131 4.41 -11.68 12.19
CA TRP A 131 3.75 -10.80 13.14
C TRP A 131 2.38 -10.31 12.64
N ALA A 132 2.29 -9.85 11.38
CA ALA A 132 1.02 -9.43 10.79
C ALA A 132 -0.02 -10.56 10.79
N ILE A 133 0.40 -11.81 10.51
CA ILE A 133 -0.45 -13.00 10.65
C ILE A 133 -0.95 -13.14 12.10
N SER A 134 -0.06 -13.01 13.08
CA SER A 134 -0.42 -13.13 14.50
C SER A 134 -1.41 -12.06 14.98
N GLU A 135 -1.33 -10.86 14.41
CA GLU A 135 -2.27 -9.76 14.68
C GLU A 135 -3.61 -9.91 13.95
N GLN A 136 -3.72 -10.93 13.08
CA GLN A 136 -4.89 -11.22 12.25
C GLN A 136 -5.30 -9.98 11.44
N VAL A 137 -4.32 -9.37 10.76
CA VAL A 137 -4.59 -8.25 9.86
C VAL A 137 -5.37 -8.74 8.63
N ASP A 138 -6.06 -7.82 7.96
CA ASP A 138 -6.79 -8.12 6.73
C ASP A 138 -5.91 -7.94 5.49
N ILE A 139 -4.99 -6.98 5.54
CA ILE A 139 -4.13 -6.58 4.42
C ILE A 139 -2.69 -6.42 4.89
N ILE A 140 -1.72 -6.88 4.09
CA ILE A 140 -0.30 -6.54 4.19
C ILE A 140 0.07 -5.69 2.97
N SER A 141 0.58 -4.48 3.22
CA SER A 141 1.08 -3.55 2.21
C SER A 141 2.60 -3.46 2.30
N MET A 142 3.28 -3.77 1.20
CA MET A 142 4.75 -3.79 1.09
C MET A 142 5.24 -2.86 -0.02
N SER A 143 5.56 -1.63 0.35
CA SER A 143 6.10 -0.62 -0.57
C SER A 143 7.63 -0.73 -0.70
N LEU A 144 8.11 -1.96 -0.90
CA LEU A 144 9.52 -2.36 -0.92
C LEU A 144 9.74 -3.42 -1.99
N GLY A 145 10.99 -3.59 -2.42
CA GLY A 145 11.31 -4.64 -3.39
C GLY A 145 12.80 -4.99 -3.49
N SER A 146 13.05 -6.11 -4.18
CA SER A 146 14.38 -6.59 -4.59
C SER A 146 14.32 -6.98 -6.07
N SER A 147 15.35 -6.62 -6.84
CA SER A 147 15.49 -7.03 -8.24
C SER A 147 16.04 -8.46 -8.42
N ALA A 148 16.33 -9.15 -7.32
CA ALA A 148 16.79 -10.53 -7.33
C ALA A 148 15.85 -11.39 -6.47
N ASP A 149 15.63 -12.64 -6.89
CA ASP A 149 14.79 -13.60 -6.19
C ASP A 149 15.34 -13.88 -4.78
N PRO A 150 14.59 -13.52 -3.71
CA PRO A 150 15.00 -13.69 -2.33
C PRO A 150 14.97 -15.15 -1.85
N GLY A 151 14.56 -16.08 -2.70
CA GLY A 151 14.53 -17.50 -2.43
C GLY A 151 13.30 -17.94 -1.62
N PRO A 152 13.21 -19.23 -1.29
CA PRO A 152 11.97 -19.85 -0.82
C PRO A 152 11.53 -19.39 0.58
N VAL A 153 12.43 -18.80 1.38
CA VAL A 153 12.12 -18.39 2.75
C VAL A 153 11.08 -17.28 2.76
N LEU A 154 11.22 -16.26 1.90
CA LEU A 154 10.22 -15.20 1.78
C LEU A 154 8.94 -15.73 1.14
N HIS A 155 9.04 -16.50 0.04
CA HIS A 155 7.85 -17.02 -0.63
C HIS A 155 6.99 -17.89 0.30
N ASN A 156 7.61 -18.74 1.13
CA ASN A 156 6.89 -19.53 2.12
C ASN A 156 6.19 -18.67 3.18
N ALA A 157 6.71 -17.50 3.53
CA ALA A 157 6.04 -16.58 4.44
C ALA A 157 4.83 -15.90 3.79
N ILE A 158 4.98 -15.49 2.52
CA ILE A 158 3.89 -14.95 1.69
C ILE A 158 2.75 -15.97 1.57
N LYS A 159 3.07 -17.24 1.28
CA LYS A 159 2.09 -18.34 1.24
C LYS A 159 1.35 -18.51 2.56
N ARG A 160 2.05 -18.48 3.70
CA ARG A 160 1.40 -18.56 5.03
C ARG A 160 0.41 -17.40 5.26
N ALA A 161 0.77 -16.19 4.85
CA ALA A 161 -0.12 -15.04 4.99
C ALA A 161 -1.36 -15.17 4.08
N HIS A 162 -1.16 -15.59 2.82
CA HIS A 162 -2.24 -15.85 1.89
C HIS A 162 -3.18 -16.97 2.39
N GLU A 163 -2.64 -18.09 2.85
CA GLU A 163 -3.40 -19.21 3.45
C GLU A 163 -4.16 -18.79 4.72
N ALA A 164 -3.65 -17.81 5.48
CA ALA A 164 -4.35 -17.20 6.61
C ALA A 164 -5.50 -16.26 6.18
N GLY A 165 -5.71 -16.07 4.87
CA GLY A 165 -6.74 -15.22 4.30
C GLY A 165 -6.38 -13.74 4.26
N ILE A 166 -5.08 -13.41 4.34
CA ILE A 166 -4.58 -12.03 4.32
C ILE A 166 -4.29 -11.64 2.88
N ILE A 167 -4.77 -10.47 2.47
CA ILE A 167 -4.49 -9.91 1.14
C ILE A 167 -3.12 -9.24 1.17
N ILE A 168 -2.29 -9.51 0.16
CA ILE A 168 -0.92 -9.03 0.11
C ILE A 168 -0.77 -8.15 -1.13
N VAL A 169 -0.24 -6.94 -0.94
CA VAL A 169 -0.05 -5.95 -2.00
C VAL A 169 1.40 -5.49 -1.97
N ALA A 170 2.07 -5.46 -3.12
CA ALA A 170 3.47 -5.04 -3.20
C ALA A 170 3.79 -4.18 -4.43
N ALA A 171 4.82 -3.34 -4.27
CA ALA A 171 5.33 -2.48 -5.34
C ALA A 171 6.09 -3.29 -6.40
N THR A 172 5.82 -3.05 -7.68
CA THR A 172 6.53 -3.72 -8.79
C THR A 172 8.01 -3.34 -8.89
N GLY A 173 8.37 -2.13 -8.45
CA GLY A 173 9.72 -1.56 -8.48
C GLY A 173 9.87 -0.36 -9.42
N ASN A 174 11.04 0.27 -9.44
CA ASN A 174 11.26 1.61 -10.02
C ASN A 174 12.43 1.71 -11.03
N GLU A 175 12.85 0.59 -11.60
CA GLU A 175 14.01 0.52 -12.50
C GLU A 175 13.61 0.49 -13.98
N ASN A 176 12.31 0.63 -14.29
CA ASN A 176 11.73 0.52 -15.63
C ASN A 176 12.13 -0.82 -16.31
N THR A 177 11.97 -1.91 -15.57
CA THR A 177 12.33 -3.27 -15.99
C THR A 177 11.27 -4.28 -15.53
N HIS A 178 11.61 -5.56 -15.54
CA HIS A 178 10.80 -6.64 -14.98
C HIS A 178 10.35 -6.38 -13.53
N VAL A 179 9.18 -6.92 -13.17
CA VAL A 179 8.63 -6.89 -11.81
C VAL A 179 9.61 -7.54 -10.83
N GLY A 180 9.86 -6.87 -9.70
CA GLY A 180 10.70 -7.37 -8.62
C GLY A 180 9.93 -8.12 -7.54
N TRP A 181 10.67 -8.71 -6.59
CA TRP A 181 10.09 -9.48 -5.48
C TRP A 181 9.80 -8.58 -4.28
N PRO A 182 8.72 -8.82 -3.50
CA PRO A 182 7.82 -9.98 -3.58
C PRO A 182 6.65 -9.83 -4.55
N ALA A 183 6.56 -8.72 -5.30
CA ALA A 183 5.44 -8.49 -6.21
C ALA A 183 5.34 -9.55 -7.31
N SER A 184 6.44 -10.17 -7.74
CA SER A 184 6.41 -11.27 -8.72
C SER A 184 5.85 -12.61 -8.21
N TYR A 185 5.40 -12.72 -6.96
CA TYR A 185 4.79 -13.96 -6.46
C TYR A 185 3.30 -14.00 -6.75
N ASP A 186 2.80 -15.16 -7.21
CA ASP A 186 1.39 -15.37 -7.59
C ASP A 186 0.38 -15.02 -6.49
N GLU A 187 0.77 -15.10 -5.21
CA GLU A 187 -0.09 -14.79 -4.07
C GLU A 187 -0.18 -13.29 -3.74
N VAL A 188 0.60 -12.45 -4.44
CA VAL A 188 0.77 -11.01 -4.18
C VAL A 188 0.17 -10.21 -5.32
N ILE A 189 -0.62 -9.19 -4.97
CA ILE A 189 -1.12 -8.21 -5.93
C ILE A 189 0.02 -7.25 -6.27
N ALA A 190 0.55 -7.37 -7.49
CA ALA A 190 1.64 -6.53 -7.98
C ALA A 190 1.12 -5.18 -8.50
N VAL A 191 1.64 -4.08 -7.94
CA VAL A 191 1.13 -2.73 -8.23
C VAL A 191 2.14 -1.89 -9.01
N GLY A 192 1.74 -1.49 -10.22
CA GLY A 192 2.42 -0.50 -11.06
C GLY A 192 1.99 0.93 -10.77
N ALA A 193 2.78 1.91 -11.21
CA ALA A 193 2.51 3.34 -11.00
C ALA A 193 2.05 4.05 -12.27
N ILE A 194 1.03 4.91 -12.13
CA ILE A 194 0.62 5.88 -13.16
C ILE A 194 0.80 7.33 -12.70
N ASN A 195 0.86 8.24 -13.68
CA ASN A 195 0.85 9.69 -13.45
C ASN A 195 -0.55 10.30 -13.61
N GLN A 196 -0.63 11.63 -13.48
CA GLN A 196 -1.87 12.40 -13.55
C GLN A 196 -2.55 12.36 -14.93
N ASN A 197 -1.84 11.96 -15.99
CA ASN A 197 -2.38 11.77 -17.33
C ASN A 197 -2.85 10.32 -17.58
N LEU A 198 -2.81 9.47 -16.55
CA LEU A 198 -3.06 8.02 -16.62
C LEU A 198 -2.04 7.23 -17.46
N ASP A 199 -0.89 7.83 -17.74
CA ASP A 199 0.22 7.11 -18.38
C ASP A 199 1.01 6.33 -17.33
N ARG A 200 1.58 5.17 -17.71
CA ARG A 200 2.53 4.44 -16.87
C ARG A 200 3.70 5.36 -16.53
N ALA A 201 4.03 5.46 -15.25
CA ALA A 201 5.19 6.23 -14.80
C ALA A 201 6.46 5.64 -15.42
N ASN A 202 7.33 6.50 -15.96
CA ASN A 202 8.54 6.07 -16.68
C ASN A 202 9.48 5.18 -15.87
N PHE A 203 9.41 5.23 -14.52
CA PHE A 203 10.20 4.38 -13.63
C PHE A 203 9.54 3.04 -13.32
N SER A 204 8.22 2.89 -13.48
CA SER A 204 7.50 1.70 -12.99
C SER A 204 8.06 0.43 -13.61
N ASN A 205 8.33 -0.60 -12.83
CA ASN A 205 8.55 -1.91 -13.41
C ASN A 205 7.25 -2.42 -14.06
N PHE A 206 7.40 -3.36 -14.98
CA PHE A 206 6.35 -3.88 -15.85
C PHE A 206 6.66 -5.34 -16.20
N GLY A 207 5.65 -6.09 -16.63
CA GLY A 207 5.73 -7.52 -16.92
C GLY A 207 4.39 -8.21 -16.69
N SER A 208 4.30 -9.45 -17.15
CA SER A 208 3.09 -10.29 -17.04
C SER A 208 2.58 -10.51 -15.61
N GLU A 209 3.46 -10.30 -14.64
CA GLU A 209 3.19 -10.38 -13.21
C GLU A 209 2.48 -9.14 -12.67
N THR A 210 2.38 -8.05 -13.45
CA THR A 210 1.68 -6.84 -13.03
C THR A 210 0.18 -7.09 -12.98
N ASP A 211 -0.45 -6.99 -11.80
CA ASP A 211 -1.90 -7.19 -11.67
C ASP A 211 -2.67 -5.90 -11.93
N ILE A 212 -2.18 -4.76 -11.43
CA ILE A 212 -2.94 -3.51 -11.43
C ILE A 212 -2.03 -2.29 -11.37
N ALA A 213 -2.53 -1.16 -11.88
CA ALA A 213 -1.87 0.14 -11.77
C ALA A 213 -2.66 1.09 -10.87
N ALA A 214 -1.94 1.96 -10.16
CA ALA A 214 -2.53 3.01 -9.32
C ALA A 214 -1.67 4.29 -9.32
N PRO A 215 -2.23 5.43 -8.88
CA PRO A 215 -1.51 6.70 -8.78
C PRO A 215 -0.21 6.59 -7.98
N GLY A 216 0.92 6.92 -8.62
CA GLY A 216 2.25 6.79 -8.00
C GLY A 216 3.20 7.94 -8.29
N VAL A 217 2.73 9.02 -8.93
CA VAL A 217 3.55 10.20 -9.25
C VAL A 217 3.02 11.44 -8.52
N ASP A 218 3.93 12.19 -7.89
CA ASP A 218 3.65 13.42 -7.13
C ASP A 218 2.56 13.25 -6.07
N ILE A 219 2.55 12.11 -5.38
CA ILE A 219 1.53 11.78 -4.37
C ILE A 219 1.83 12.53 -3.07
N TYR A 220 0.90 13.39 -2.66
CA TYR A 220 1.01 14.17 -1.43
C TYR A 220 0.46 13.38 -0.23
N SER A 221 1.29 13.15 0.78
CA SER A 221 0.90 12.41 1.99
C SER A 221 1.69 12.88 3.23
N THR A 222 1.41 12.27 4.38
CA THR A 222 2.06 12.52 5.67
C THR A 222 3.57 12.22 5.64
N TYR A 223 4.34 12.86 6.52
CA TYR A 223 5.78 12.70 6.61
C TYR A 223 6.25 13.00 8.05
N PRO A 224 7.37 12.43 8.54
CA PRO A 224 7.72 12.51 9.95
C PRO A 224 7.84 13.94 10.50
N VAL A 225 7.58 14.04 11.80
CA VAL A 225 7.59 15.27 12.59
C VAL A 225 6.41 16.18 12.21
N GLY A 226 5.24 15.58 12.00
CA GLY A 226 4.01 16.31 11.65
C GLY A 226 4.04 17.03 10.30
N ARG A 227 4.91 16.60 9.38
CA ARG A 227 5.11 17.21 8.06
C ARG A 227 4.37 16.44 6.96
N TYR A 228 4.47 16.93 5.75
CA TYR A 228 3.87 16.32 4.57
C TYR A 228 4.88 16.36 3.43
N ALA A 229 4.75 15.46 2.45
CA ALA A 229 5.68 15.40 1.34
C ALA A 229 5.00 14.88 0.06
N LYS A 230 5.53 15.30 -1.08
CA LYS A 230 5.26 14.69 -2.39
C LYS A 230 6.35 13.68 -2.71
N LEU A 231 5.96 12.43 -2.95
CA LEU A 231 6.85 11.36 -3.36
C LEU A 231 6.34 10.75 -4.68
N SER A 232 7.28 10.16 -5.43
CA SER A 232 7.00 9.41 -6.65
C SER A 232 7.63 8.02 -6.57
N GLY A 233 6.85 6.98 -6.88
CA GLY A 233 7.28 5.60 -6.86
C GLY A 233 6.10 4.61 -6.92
N THR A 234 6.38 3.37 -7.31
CA THR A 234 5.41 2.27 -7.16
C THR A 234 5.04 2.05 -5.69
N SER A 235 5.92 2.43 -4.76
CA SER A 235 5.61 2.53 -3.33
C SER A 235 4.43 3.42 -2.95
N MET A 236 4.07 4.42 -3.76
CA MET A 236 2.91 5.27 -3.49
C MET A 236 1.63 4.69 -4.11
N ALA A 237 1.77 3.93 -5.20
CA ALA A 237 0.66 3.22 -5.84
C ALA A 237 0.19 2.02 -4.99
N THR A 238 1.10 1.27 -4.39
CA THR A 238 0.80 0.14 -3.49
C THR A 238 -0.18 0.47 -2.35
N PRO A 239 0.04 1.52 -1.52
CA PRO A 239 -0.88 1.90 -0.45
C PRO A 239 -2.22 2.45 -0.98
N MET A 240 -2.28 3.01 -2.19
CA MET A 240 -3.57 3.37 -2.82
C MET A 240 -4.43 2.12 -3.02
N VAL A 241 -3.85 1.06 -3.59
CA VAL A 241 -4.55 -0.23 -3.80
C VAL A 241 -4.93 -0.86 -2.45
N ALA A 242 -4.03 -0.86 -1.46
CA ALA A 242 -4.35 -1.38 -0.12
C ALA A 242 -5.53 -0.62 0.52
N GLY A 243 -5.59 0.70 0.37
CA GLY A 243 -6.72 1.51 0.85
C GLY A 243 -8.03 1.20 0.11
N VAL A 244 -8.00 1.01 -1.21
CA VAL A 244 -9.19 0.63 -1.99
C VAL A 244 -9.73 -0.72 -1.53
N ILE A 245 -8.84 -1.71 -1.37
CA ILE A 245 -9.18 -3.03 -0.86
C ILE A 245 -9.77 -2.91 0.55
N ALA A 246 -9.24 -2.03 1.41
CA ALA A 246 -9.80 -1.82 2.75
C ALA A 246 -11.25 -1.30 2.72
N LEU A 247 -11.58 -0.35 1.83
CA LEU A 247 -12.97 0.10 1.66
C LEU A 247 -13.89 -1.03 1.19
N ILE A 248 -13.44 -1.87 0.26
CA ILE A 248 -14.20 -3.02 -0.25
C ILE A 248 -14.44 -4.03 0.86
N LEU A 249 -13.41 -4.41 1.61
CA LEU A 249 -13.54 -5.36 2.71
C LEU A 249 -14.49 -4.86 3.79
N ALA A 250 -14.41 -3.57 4.16
CA ALA A 250 -15.30 -2.96 5.15
C ALA A 250 -16.76 -3.06 4.68
N ARG A 251 -17.01 -2.70 3.43
CA ARG A 251 -18.34 -2.76 2.83
C ARG A 251 -18.92 -4.18 2.79
N TYR A 252 -18.11 -5.18 2.45
CA TYR A 252 -18.56 -6.57 2.45
C TYR A 252 -18.83 -7.08 3.86
N ARG A 253 -18.02 -6.68 4.85
CA ARG A 253 -18.25 -7.00 6.27
C ARG A 253 -19.57 -6.43 6.77
N ASP A 254 -19.93 -5.21 6.39
CA ASP A 254 -21.20 -4.57 6.77
C ASP A 254 -22.45 -5.36 6.33
N ILE A 255 -22.33 -6.17 5.27
CA ILE A 255 -23.40 -7.05 4.78
C ILE A 255 -23.18 -8.52 5.16
N GLY A 256 -22.30 -8.79 6.13
CA GLY A 256 -22.03 -10.12 6.66
C GLY A 256 -21.26 -11.04 5.72
N LYS A 257 -20.57 -10.50 4.70
CA LYS A 257 -19.72 -11.26 3.78
C LYS A 257 -18.25 -11.07 4.13
N LYS A 258 -17.44 -12.09 3.87
CA LYS A 258 -15.97 -12.03 3.96
C LYS A 258 -15.41 -12.49 2.62
N LEU A 259 -14.57 -11.65 2.01
CA LEU A 259 -13.86 -11.99 0.79
C LEU A 259 -12.53 -12.68 1.12
N THR A 260 -12.15 -13.66 0.31
CA THR A 260 -10.82 -14.28 0.35
C THR A 260 -9.81 -13.49 -0.49
N PRO A 261 -8.49 -13.70 -0.31
CA PRO A 261 -7.48 -13.12 -1.19
C PRO A 261 -7.74 -13.40 -2.68
N ASP A 262 -8.03 -14.65 -3.03
CA ASP A 262 -8.34 -15.05 -4.41
C ASP A 262 -9.55 -14.30 -4.99
N GLN A 263 -10.60 -14.09 -4.18
CA GLN A 263 -11.78 -13.35 -4.61
C GLN A 263 -11.45 -11.87 -4.86
N ILE A 264 -10.57 -11.27 -4.06
CA ILE A 264 -10.10 -9.89 -4.30
C ILE A 264 -9.28 -9.82 -5.58
N MET A 265 -8.36 -10.77 -5.80
CA MET A 265 -7.58 -10.83 -7.05
C MET A 265 -8.49 -11.00 -8.27
N GLN A 266 -9.51 -11.85 -8.17
CA GLN A 266 -10.51 -12.01 -9.22
C GLN A 266 -11.29 -10.72 -9.48
N LEU A 267 -11.75 -10.02 -8.43
CA LEU A 267 -12.43 -8.73 -8.57
C LEU A 267 -11.54 -7.70 -9.29
N ILE A 268 -10.26 -7.61 -8.93
CA ILE A 268 -9.30 -6.71 -9.59
C ILE A 268 -9.14 -7.07 -11.08
N ARG A 269 -9.04 -8.36 -11.40
CA ARG A 269 -8.92 -8.83 -12.80
C ARG A 269 -10.16 -8.52 -13.64
N GLU A 270 -11.35 -8.65 -13.06
CA GLU A 270 -12.62 -8.50 -13.78
C GLU A 270 -13.14 -7.07 -13.82
N HIS A 271 -12.77 -6.23 -12.85
CA HIS A 271 -13.42 -4.95 -12.58
C HIS A 271 -12.41 -3.82 -12.32
N SER A 272 -11.54 -3.61 -13.30
CA SER A 272 -10.62 -2.47 -13.35
C SER A 272 -10.89 -1.62 -14.59
N VAL A 273 -10.45 -0.35 -14.56
CA VAL A 273 -10.56 0.53 -15.72
C VAL A 273 -9.41 0.22 -16.66
N ASP A 274 -9.71 -0.48 -17.75
CA ASP A 274 -8.72 -0.88 -18.77
C ASP A 274 -7.92 0.32 -19.29
N LEU A 275 -6.60 0.22 -19.26
CA LEU A 275 -5.65 1.25 -19.71
C LEU A 275 -4.67 0.62 -20.69
N GLY A 276 -4.20 1.40 -21.67
CA GLY A 276 -3.20 0.90 -22.62
C GLY A 276 -3.81 0.02 -23.70
N GLN A 277 -3.31 -1.21 -23.83
CA GLN A 277 -3.87 -2.17 -24.80
C GLN A 277 -5.19 -2.73 -24.25
N LYS A 278 -6.08 -3.17 -25.14
CA LYS A 278 -7.35 -3.72 -24.69
C LYS A 278 -7.14 -5.03 -23.93
N GLY A 279 -7.62 -5.10 -22.69
CA GLY A 279 -7.48 -6.26 -21.81
C GLY A 279 -6.13 -6.27 -21.09
N THR A 280 -5.85 -7.35 -20.34
CA THR A 280 -4.63 -7.44 -19.53
C THR A 280 -3.37 -7.24 -20.38
N ASP A 281 -2.49 -6.32 -19.94
CA ASP A 281 -1.21 -6.06 -20.57
C ASP A 281 -0.06 -5.92 -19.54
N ASP A 282 1.18 -6.07 -20.01
CA ASP A 282 2.36 -6.06 -19.14
C ASP A 282 2.62 -4.69 -18.49
N MET A 283 2.01 -3.61 -18.98
CA MET A 283 2.32 -2.22 -18.61
C MET A 283 1.41 -1.72 -17.49
N PHE A 284 0.14 -2.12 -17.50
CA PHE A 284 -0.89 -1.70 -16.54
C PHE A 284 -1.55 -2.88 -15.83
N GLY A 285 -1.20 -4.12 -16.17
CA GLY A 285 -1.91 -5.30 -15.68
C GLY A 285 -3.35 -5.26 -16.20
N ASN A 286 -4.32 -5.27 -15.28
CA ASN A 286 -5.74 -5.16 -15.61
C ASN A 286 -6.24 -3.70 -15.72
N GLY A 287 -5.33 -2.72 -15.64
CA GLY A 287 -5.64 -1.30 -15.81
C GLY A 287 -5.53 -0.51 -14.50
N LEU A 288 -6.40 0.48 -14.32
CA LEU A 288 -6.46 1.31 -13.11
C LEU A 288 -7.43 0.72 -12.08
N VAL A 289 -6.96 0.61 -10.83
CA VAL A 289 -7.82 0.30 -9.69
C VAL A 289 -8.93 1.34 -9.56
N SER A 290 -10.19 0.90 -9.57
CA SER A 290 -11.37 1.76 -9.47
C SER A 290 -12.39 1.15 -8.53
N ILE A 291 -12.76 1.93 -7.51
CA ILE A 291 -13.82 1.57 -6.59
C ILE A 291 -15.16 1.36 -7.28
N HIS A 292 -15.52 2.24 -8.23
CA HIS A 292 -16.81 2.16 -8.91
C HIS A 292 -16.94 0.83 -9.66
N GLU A 293 -15.90 0.43 -10.38
CA GLU A 293 -15.89 -0.84 -11.11
C GLU A 293 -15.96 -2.03 -10.15
N LEU A 294 -15.12 -2.07 -9.11
CA LEU A 294 -15.07 -3.16 -8.13
C LEU A 294 -16.39 -3.36 -7.38
N MET A 295 -17.17 -2.30 -7.21
CA MET A 295 -18.44 -2.29 -6.48
C MET A 295 -19.66 -2.65 -7.35
N LYS A 296 -19.54 -2.80 -8.67
CA LYS A 296 -20.68 -3.24 -9.52
C LYS A 296 -21.21 -4.65 -9.18
N THR A 297 -20.45 -5.41 -8.40
CA THR A 297 -20.77 -6.80 -8.02
C THR A 297 -21.38 -6.94 -6.63
N SER A 298 -21.49 -5.85 -5.86
CA SER A 298 -21.89 -5.88 -4.44
C SER A 298 -23.39 -5.71 -4.22
#